data_AF-A0A3P6ANH5-F1
#
_entry.id   AF-A0A3P6ANH5-F1
#
_cell.length_a   1.000
_cell.length_b   1.000
_cell.length_c   1.000
_cell.angle_alpha   90.00
_cell.angle_beta   90.00
_cell.angle_gamma   90.00
#
_symmetry.space_group_name_H-M   'P 1'
#
loop_
_entity.id
_entity.type
_entity.pdbx_description
1 polymer ?
#
loop_
_entity_poly.entity_id
_entity_poly.type
_entity_poly.pdbx_seq_one_letter_code
_entity_poly.pdbx_strand_id
1 'polypeptide(L)'
;MNGTSFILLIVLLLHAHSSADYAALQAVKSKWTRFSENWIGVYPCGSNWVRISCYKNRVVSISLGNLNVEGKLGEAISALLELHIL
;
A
#
# COMPACT_ATOMS: atom_id res chain seq x y z
N MET A 1 -5.85 31.14 1.59
CA MET A 1 -6.08 29.94 0.73
C MET A 1 -7.57 29.73 0.62
N ASN A 2 -8.12 29.71 -0.59
CA ASN A 2 -9.56 29.54 -0.85
C ASN A 2 -9.95 28.05 -0.78
N GLY A 3 -11.23 27.78 -0.50
CA GLY A 3 -11.72 26.42 -0.24
C GLY A 3 -11.43 25.41 -1.36
N THR A 4 -11.44 25.84 -2.62
CA THR A 4 -11.11 25.00 -3.79
C THR A 4 -9.62 24.63 -3.84
N SER A 5 -8.72 25.57 -3.54
CA SER A 5 -7.28 25.30 -3.46
C SER A 5 -6.94 24.37 -2.30
N PHE A 6 -7.63 24.51 -1.17
CA PHE A 6 -7.44 23.63 -0.01
C PHE A 6 -7.89 22.19 -0.30
N ILE A 7 -9.04 22.01 -0.96
CA ILE A 7 -9.53 20.69 -1.38
C ILE A 7 -8.57 20.03 -2.38
N LEU A 8 -8.11 20.77 -3.41
CA LEU A 8 -7.13 20.27 -4.38
C LEU A 8 -5.85 19.79 -3.70
N LEU A 9 -5.35 20.55 -2.72
CA LEU A 9 -4.12 20.22 -2.00
C LEU A 9 -4.29 18.95 -1.14
N ILE A 10 -5.44 18.78 -0.47
CA ILE A 10 -5.76 17.55 0.28
C ILE A 10 -5.80 16.33 -0.66
N VAL A 11 -6.45 16.46 -1.83
CA VAL A 11 -6.56 15.35 -2.80
C VAL A 11 -5.18 14.95 -3.33
N LEU A 12 -4.31 15.91 -3.64
CA LEU A 12 -2.94 15.63 -4.09
C LEU A 12 -2.11 14.93 -3.02
N LEU A 13 -2.22 15.35 -1.75
CA LEU A 13 -1.52 14.71 -0.63
C LEU A 13 -1.99 13.26 -0.42
N LEU A 14 -3.30 13.01 -0.47
CA LEU A 14 -3.87 11.65 -0.35
C LEU A 14 -3.37 10.73 -1.47
N HIS A 15 -3.25 11.23 -2.71
CA HIS A 15 -2.70 10.46 -3.82
C HIS A 15 -1.20 10.20 -3.65
N ALA A 16 -0.42 11.21 -3.24
CA ALA A 16 1.00 11.06 -3.00
C ALA A 16 1.30 10.00 -1.93
N HIS A 17 0.52 9.97 -0.85
CA HIS A 17 0.65 8.96 0.20
C HIS A 17 0.33 7.55 -0.29
N SER A 18 -0.78 7.36 -1.00
CA SER A 18 -1.11 6.07 -1.60
C SER A 18 -0.04 5.63 -2.61
N SER A 19 0.63 6.57 -3.29
CA SER A 19 1.69 6.27 -4.25
C SER A 19 2.97 5.77 -3.58
N ALA A 20 3.30 6.29 -2.40
CA ALA A 20 4.45 5.84 -1.61
C ALA A 20 4.24 4.42 -1.07
N ASP A 21 3.06 4.16 -0.48
CA ASP A 21 2.72 2.84 0.04
C ASP A 21 2.64 1.80 -1.11
N TYR A 22 2.12 2.20 -2.26
CA TYR A 22 2.15 1.38 -3.47
C TYR A 22 3.58 1.03 -3.90
N ALA A 23 4.48 2.02 -3.98
CA ALA A 23 5.87 1.78 -4.36
C ALA A 23 6.59 0.84 -3.39
N ALA A 24 6.36 1.00 -2.09
CA ALA A 24 6.89 0.11 -1.06
C ALA A 24 6.38 -1.33 -1.23
N LEU A 25 5.08 -1.52 -1.44
CA LEU A 25 4.48 -2.84 -1.68
C LEU A 25 4.98 -3.49 -2.97
N GLN A 26 5.23 -2.72 -4.02
CA GLN A 26 5.83 -3.22 -5.26
C GLN A 26 7.27 -3.69 -5.03
N ALA A 27 8.05 -2.95 -4.22
CA ALA A 27 9.39 -3.35 -3.83
C ALA A 27 9.38 -4.62 -2.97
N VAL A 28 8.44 -4.77 -2.04
CA VAL A 28 8.22 -6.02 -1.29
C VAL A 28 7.90 -7.18 -2.25
N LYS A 29 6.93 -6.99 -3.16
CA LYS A 29 6.53 -7.99 -4.15
C LYS A 29 7.69 -8.40 -5.07
N SER A 30 8.60 -7.48 -5.39
CA SER A 30 9.80 -7.78 -6.20
C SER A 30 10.77 -8.78 -5.54
N LYS A 31 10.66 -9.00 -4.22
CA LYS A 31 11.45 -9.97 -3.47
C LYS A 31 10.79 -11.34 -3.36
N TRP A 32 9.59 -11.49 -3.91
CA TRP A 32 8.84 -12.74 -3.89
C TRP A 32 9.06 -13.53 -5.17
N THR A 33 9.37 -14.81 -5.01
CA THR A 33 9.47 -15.78 -6.12
C THR A 33 8.10 -16.33 -6.49
N ARG A 34 7.15 -16.30 -5.55
CA ARG A 34 5.74 -16.62 -5.75
C ARG A 34 4.89 -15.57 -5.08
N PHE A 35 3.92 -15.04 -5.81
CA PHE A 35 2.99 -14.03 -5.29
C PHE A 35 1.56 -14.37 -5.66
N SER A 36 0.63 -13.91 -4.83
CA SER A 36 -0.79 -14.02 -5.13
C SER A 36 -1.21 -13.04 -6.24
N GLU A 37 -2.09 -13.46 -7.14
CA GLU A 37 -2.74 -12.57 -8.13
C GLU A 37 -3.68 -11.55 -7.48
N ASN A 38 -3.85 -11.57 -6.16
CA ASN A 38 -4.77 -10.68 -5.47
C ASN A 38 -4.25 -9.23 -5.26
N TRP A 39 -2.98 -8.95 -5.56
CA TRP A 39 -2.36 -7.63 -5.45
C TRP A 39 -2.11 -7.05 -6.85
N ILE A 40 -3.20 -6.62 -7.50
CA ILE A 40 -3.23 -6.08 -8.88
C ILE A 40 -3.78 -4.64 -8.86
N GLY A 41 -3.26 -3.80 -9.75
CA GLY A 41 -3.65 -2.39 -9.89
C GLY A 41 -2.65 -1.45 -9.23
N VAL A 42 -2.96 -0.15 -9.26
CA VAL A 42 -2.02 0.91 -8.85
C VAL A 42 -2.37 1.56 -7.51
N TYR A 43 -3.52 1.22 -6.92
CA TYR A 43 -3.99 1.80 -5.65
C TYR A 43 -4.31 0.72 -4.63
N PRO A 44 -3.38 0.35 -3.74
CA PRO A 44 -3.60 -0.68 -2.73
C PRO A 44 -4.87 -0.46 -1.88
N CYS A 45 -5.15 0.80 -1.53
CA CYS A 45 -6.32 1.20 -0.73
C CYS A 45 -7.62 1.40 -1.52
N GLY A 46 -7.56 1.39 -2.86
CA GLY A 46 -8.71 1.65 -3.74
C GLY A 46 -9.01 0.53 -4.74
N SER A 47 -8.11 -0.45 -4.90
CA SER A 47 -8.20 -1.53 -5.88
C SER A 47 -8.46 -2.90 -5.24
N ASN A 48 -9.07 -2.94 -4.05
CA ASN A 48 -9.46 -4.17 -3.34
C ASN A 48 -8.32 -5.20 -3.18
N TRP A 49 -7.11 -4.74 -2.84
CA TRP A 49 -6.01 -5.66 -2.58
C TRP A 49 -6.36 -6.57 -1.39
N VAL A 50 -6.35 -7.88 -1.63
CA VAL A 50 -6.78 -8.84 -0.61
C VAL A 50 -5.79 -8.85 0.56
N ARG A 51 -6.34 -8.87 1.78
CA ARG A 51 -5.59 -8.82 3.05
C ARG A 51 -4.75 -7.55 3.23
N ILE A 52 -5.10 -6.47 2.55
CA ILE A 52 -4.62 -5.13 2.87
C ILE A 52 -5.78 -4.34 3.46
N SER A 53 -5.54 -3.65 4.56
CA SER A 53 -6.47 -2.68 5.12
C SER A 53 -5.82 -1.33 5.18
N CYS A 54 -6.61 -0.30 4.88
CA CYS A 54 -6.16 1.07 4.86
C CYS A 54 -6.98 1.97 5.78
N TYR A 55 -6.33 2.99 6.32
CA TYR A 55 -6.97 4.10 7.01
C TYR A 55 -6.48 5.40 6.36
N LYS A 56 -7.41 6.26 5.94
CA LYS A 56 -7.10 7.54 5.28
C LYS A 56 -6.07 7.41 4.13
N ASN A 57 -6.25 6.42 3.25
CA ASN A 57 -5.35 6.07 2.13
C ASN A 57 -3.92 5.66 2.51
N ARG A 58 -3.70 5.25 3.76
CA ARG A 58 -2.45 4.67 4.24
C ARG A 58 -2.65 3.21 4.56
N VAL A 59 -1.71 2.35 4.19
CA VAL A 59 -1.73 0.93 4.53
C VAL A 59 -1.42 0.77 6.01
N VAL A 60 -2.36 0.18 6.76
CA VAL A 60 -2.24 0.00 8.21
C VAL A 60 -2.15 -1.46 8.63
N SER A 61 -2.62 -2.38 7.78
CA SER A 61 -2.49 -3.80 8.00
C SER A 61 -2.26 -4.54 6.70
N ILE A 62 -1.37 -5.52 6.76
CA ILE A 62 -1.13 -6.52 5.75
C ILE A 62 -1.27 -7.88 6.45
N SER A 63 -1.81 -8.88 5.76
CA SER A 63 -1.79 -10.26 6.25
C SER A 63 -1.32 -11.17 5.12
N LEU A 64 -0.09 -11.66 5.22
CA LEU A 64 0.52 -12.54 4.22
C LEU A 64 0.10 -14.01 4.37
N GLY A 65 -0.49 -14.36 5.53
CA GLY A 65 -1.00 -15.70 5.79
C GLY A 65 -2.01 -16.16 4.73
N ASN A 66 -1.89 -17.41 4.31
CA ASN A 66 -2.77 -18.06 3.32
C ASN A 66 -2.82 -17.37 1.94
N LEU A 67 -1.91 -16.44 1.64
CA LEU A 67 -1.79 -15.83 0.30
C LEU A 67 -0.84 -16.60 -0.64
N ASN A 68 -0.24 -17.71 -0.17
CA ASN A 68 0.65 -18.54 -0.96
C ASN A 68 1.82 -17.72 -1.58
N VAL A 69 2.33 -16.77 -0.79
CA VAL A 69 3.49 -15.95 -1.13
C VAL A 69 4.76 -16.65 -0.67
N GLU A 70 5.83 -16.57 -1.46
CA GLU A 70 7.13 -17.16 -1.16
C GLU A 70 8.24 -16.16 -1.48
N GLY A 71 9.21 -16.04 -0.58
CA GLY A 71 10.36 -15.15 -0.72
C GLY A 71 10.63 -14.35 0.54
N LYS A 72 11.40 -13.27 0.38
CA LYS A 72 11.77 -12.37 1.50
C LYS A 72 10.81 -11.19 1.56
N LEU A 73 10.54 -10.70 2.77
CA LEU A 73 9.79 -9.45 2.97
C LEU A 73 10.55 -8.22 2.44
N GLY A 74 11.87 -8.19 2.68
CA GLY A 74 12.73 -7.06 2.32
C GLY A 74 12.55 -5.83 3.21
N GLU A 75 13.48 -4.88 3.12
CA GLU A 75 13.53 -3.68 3.97
C GLU A 75 12.51 -2.61 3.55
N ALA A 76 11.99 -2.69 2.33
CA ALA A 76 11.02 -1.74 1.80
C ALA A 76 9.69 -1.73 2.59
N ILE A 77 9.40 -2.78 3.38
CA ILE A 77 8.25 -2.81 4.27
C ILE A 77 8.28 -1.65 5.29
N SER A 78 9.48 -1.21 5.69
CA SER A 78 9.68 -0.10 6.63
C SER A 78 9.24 1.26 6.07
N ALA A 79 9.02 1.37 4.76
CA ALA A 79 8.46 2.57 4.15
C ALA A 79 6.94 2.71 4.33
N LEU A 80 6.26 1.67 4.83
CA LEU A 80 4.85 1.73 5.21
C LEU A 80 4.70 2.33 6.61
N LEU A 81 4.78 3.66 6.67
CA LEU A 81 4.89 4.40 7.94
C LEU A 81 3.71 4.24 8.92
N GLU A 82 2.54 3.85 8.40
CA GLU A 82 1.34 3.65 9.20
C GLU A 82 1.03 2.15 9.41
N LEU A 83 1.94 1.25 9.05
CA LEU A 83 1.73 -0.18 9.22
C LEU A 83 1.79 -0.54 10.71
N HIS A 84 0.76 -1.22 11.21
CA HIS A 84 0.68 -1.66 12.60
C HIS A 84 0.63 -3.19 12.74
N ILE A 85 0.14 -3.87 11.70
CA ILE A 85 -0.11 -5.31 11.71
C ILE A 85 0.45 -5.93 10.41
N LEU A 86 1.19 -7.03 10.54
CA LEU A 86 1.77 -7.81 9.45
C LEU A 86 1.51 -9.31 9.63
#